data_AF-A0A9E1IMP4-F1
#
_entry.id   AF-A0A9E1IMP4-F1
#
_cell.length_a   1.000
_cell.length_b   1.000
_cell.length_c   1.000
_cell.angle_alpha   90.00
_cell.angle_beta   90.00
_cell.angle_gamma   90.00
#
_symmetry.space_group_name_H-M   'P 1'
#
loop_
_entity.id
_entity.type
_entity.pdbx_description
1 polymer ?
#
loop_
_entity_poly.entity_id
_entity_poly.type
_entity_poly.pdbx_seq_one_letter_code
_entity_poly.pdbx_strand_id
1 'polypeptide(L)' 'MKTGRLKLGEVKVHMPGGVLDVTIRQDNSLLLTGPVEVVGRLEVDQRWLASRY' A
#
# COMPACT_ATOMS: atom_id res chain seq x y z
N MET A 1 -1.98 2.12 19.96
CA MET A 1 -2.16 1.36 18.71
C MET A 1 -3.47 0.58 18.82
N LYS A 2 -4.49 0.88 18.01
CA LYS A 2 -5.75 0.12 18.01
C LYS A 2 -5.62 -1.01 16.99
N THR A 3 -5.47 -2.25 17.44
CA THR A 3 -5.48 -3.43 16.58
C THR A 3 -6.88 -4.06 16.61
N GLY A 4 -7.50 -4.25 15.44
CA GLY A 4 -8.77 -4.97 15.30
C GLY A 4 -8.55 -6.31 14.62
N ARG A 5 -9.23 -7.36 15.08
CA ARG A 5 -9.31 -8.64 14.36
C ARG A 5 -10.39 -8.51 13.29
N LEU A 6 -10.00 -8.57 12.02
CA LEU A 6 -10.91 -8.51 10.88
C LEU A 6 -11.39 -9.93 10.54
N LYS A 7 -12.68 -10.07 10.24
CA LYS A 7 -13.25 -11.33 9.74
C LYS A 7 -12.84 -11.51 8.28
N LEU A 8 -12.87 -12.75 7.80
CA LEU A 8 -12.76 -13.06 6.37
C LEU A 8 -13.78 -12.23 5.59
N GLY A 9 -13.37 -11.70 4.43
CA GLY A 9 -14.19 -10.82 3.60
C GLY A 9 -13.54 -9.48 3.29
N GLU A 10 -14.35 -8.52 2.87
CA GLU A 10 -13.94 -7.19 2.42
C GLU A 10 -14.21 -6.14 3.49
N VAL A 11 -13.22 -5.29 3.75
CA VAL A 11 -13.32 -4.16 4.68
C VAL A 11 -12.69 -2.93 4.08
N LYS A 12 -13.39 -1.79 4.23
CA LYS A 12 -12.86 -0.47 3.89
C LYS A 12 -12.19 0.17 5.09
N VAL A 13 -10.94 0.57 4.92
CA VAL A 13 -10.16 1.26 5.94
C VAL A 13 -9.99 2.72 5.52
N HIS A 14 -10.56 3.63 6.31
CA HIS A 14 -10.41 5.06 6.10
C HIS A 14 -9.13 5.55 6.78
N MET A 15 -8.24 6.15 5.99
CA MET A 15 -6.93 6.64 6.45
C MET A 15 -6.73 8.10 6.02
N PRO A 16 -5.84 8.85 6.69
CA PRO A 16 -5.33 10.09 6.11
C PRO A 16 -4.73 9.80 4.73
N GLY A 17 -5.22 10.49 3.69
CA GLY A 17 -4.80 10.28 2.30
C GLY A 17 -5.71 9.39 1.44
N GLY A 18 -6.72 8.72 2.02
CA GLY A 18 -7.73 8.01 1.21
C GLY A 18 -8.39 6.81 1.89
N VAL A 19 -8.99 5.96 1.06
CA VAL A 19 -9.64 4.71 1.49
C VAL A 19 -8.91 3.54 0.88
N LEU A 20 -8.64 2.52 1.71
CA LEU A 20 -8.04 1.26 1.31
C LEU A 20 -9.11 0.15 1.37
N ASP A 21 -9.30 -0.57 0.27
CA ASP A 21 -10.08 -1.79 0.22
C ASP A 21 -9.18 -2.97 0.61
N VAL A 22 -9.54 -3.66 1.70
CA VAL A 22 -8.80 -4.79 2.26
C VAL A 22 -9.63 -6.05 2.09
N THR A 23 -9.10 -7.04 1.37
CA THR A 23 -9.74 -8.36 1.23
C THR A 23 -8.89 -9.40 1.94
N ILE A 24 -9.49 -10.10 2.91
CA ILE A 24 -8.88 -11.24 3.60
C ILE A 24 -9.44 -12.51 2.98
N ARG A 25 -8.58 -13.25 2.28
CA ARG A 25 -8.94 -14.48 1.58
C ARG A 25 -8.92 -15.68 2.52
N GLN A 26 -9.55 -16.78 2.10
CA GLN A 26 -9.66 -18.02 2.90
C GLN A 26 -8.31 -18.71 3.17
N ASP A 27 -7.31 -18.46 2.32
CA ASP A 27 -5.93 -18.91 2.50
C ASP A 27 -5.12 -18.03 3.47
N ASN A 28 -5.78 -17.10 4.17
CA ASN A 28 -5.18 -16.06 5.01
C ASN A 28 -4.28 -15.06 4.27
N SER A 29 -4.31 -15.03 2.94
CA SER A 29 -3.66 -13.96 2.18
C SER A 29 -4.46 -12.66 2.24
N LEU A 30 -3.74 -11.54 2.11
CA LEU A 30 -4.31 -10.20 2.14
C LEU A 30 -4.12 -9.55 0.77
N LEU A 31 -5.20 -9.02 0.21
CA LEU A 31 -5.16 -8.10 -0.92
C LEU A 31 -5.49 -6.70 -0.42
N LEU A 32 -4.63 -5.74 -0.73
CA LEU A 32 -4.82 -4.33 -0.41
C LEU A 32 -4.93 -3.57 -1.73
N THR A 33 -6.07 -2.92 -1.96
CA THR A 33 -6.31 -2.10 -3.14
C THR A 33 -6.61 -0.69 -2.70
N GLY A 34 -5.96 0.30 -3.31
CA GLY A 34 -6.16 1.70 -2.97
C GLY A 34 -5.74 2.63 -4.09
N PRO A 35 -6.10 3.91 -3.99
CA PRO A 35 -5.74 4.90 -4.98
C PRO A 35 -4.22 5.12 -4.99
N VAL A 36 -3.64 5.14 -6.18
CA VAL A 36 -2.24 5.54 -6.42
C VAL A 36 -2.26 6.73 -7.35
N GLU A 37 -1.63 7.83 -6.93
CA GLU A 37 -1.45 9.02 -7.75
C GLU A 37 0.03 9.12 -8.17
N VAL A 38 0.27 9.09 -9.48
CA VAL A 38 1.61 9.30 -10.04
C VAL A 38 1.83 10.80 -10.15
N VAL A 39 2.57 11.36 -9.20
CA VAL A 39 2.87 12.82 -9.15
C VAL A 39 4.02 13.24 -10.06
N GLY A 40 4.73 12.29 -10.65
CA GLY A 40 5.83 12.56 -11.56
C GLY A 40 6.56 11.31 -12.01
N ARG A 41 7.43 11.48 -13.00
CA ARG A 41 8.42 10.48 -13.44
C ARG A 41 9.77 11.15 -13.37
N LEU A 42 10.77 10.45 -12.83
CA LEU A 42 12.10 10.97 -12.66
C LEU A 42 13.12 9.97 -13.22
N GLU A 43 14.10 10.49 -13.94
CA GLU A 43 15.28 9.74 -14.36
C GLU A 43 16.41 10.05 -13.39
N VAL A 44 16.93 9.01 -12.73
CA VAL A 44 18.05 9.15 -11.82
C VAL A 44 19.33 8.76 -12.54
N ASP A 45 20.32 9.64 -12.50
CA ASP A 45 21.67 9.33 -12.99
C ASP A 45 22.26 8.16 -12.18
N GLN A 46 22.63 7.09 -12.87
CA GLN A 46 23.18 5.87 -12.26
C GLN A 46 24.52 6.12 -11.55
N ARG A 47 25.33 7.09 -12.00
CA ARG A 47 26.60 7.47 -11.34
C ARG A 47 26.32 8.15 -10.01
N TRP A 48 25.28 8.98 -9.93
CA TRP A 48 24.85 9.59 -8.69
C TRP A 48 24.38 8.52 -7.68
N LEU A 49 23.58 7.54 -8.13
CA LEU A 49 23.17 6.40 -7.29
C LEU A 49 24.37 5.59 -6.79
N ALA A 50 25.31 5.26 -7.68
CA ALA A 50 26.49 4.46 -7.34
C ALA A 50 27.45 5.18 -6.39
N SER A 51 27.47 6.52 -6.37
CA SER A 51 28.34 7.30 -5.49
C SER A 51 27.98 7.24 -4.00
N ARG A 52 26.83 6.64 -3.65
CA ARG A 52 26.35 6.49 -2.27
C ARG A 52 26.70 5.15 -1.62
N TYR A 53 27.48 4.31 -2.29
CA TYR A 53 27.99 3.03 -1.78
C TYR A 53 29.51 3.01 -1.70
#